data_AF-A0A352ITH1-F1
#
_entry.id   AF-A0A352ITH1-F1
#
_cell.length_a   1.000
_cell.length_b   1.000
_cell.length_c   1.000
_cell.angle_alpha   90.00
_cell.angle_beta   90.00
_cell.angle_gamma   90.00
#
_symmetry.space_group_name_H-M   'P 1'
#
loop_
_entity.id
_entity.type
_entity.pdbx_description
1 polymer ?
#
loop_
_entity_poly.entity_id
_entity_poly.type
_entity_poly.pdbx_seq_one_letter_code
_entity_poly.pdbx_strand_id
1 'polypeptide(L)'
;MSVKLTEEMLSALPDARGHFGAFGGRFVSETLMDSLMTLEKEYARLKKDPEFQARFDKELADYVGRPTPLYFAERLSRETGGAQIWLKREDLCHTGAHKVNNTIGQALLASFLGKKRIIAETGAGQHGVATATVCARLGLECHVFMGAEDVQRQSLNVFRMKLLGATVHAVQGGTKTLKDAMNDAMRDWVAHVDDTFYIIGTVAGPHPYPLLVRDFQSVIGRETRRQALEKTGKLPDALVACVGGGSNAIGMFYPFLSDESVQLYGVEAGGLGIDTGKHAAPLCAGRPGVLHGNRTYLMED
;
A
#
# COMPACT_ATOMS: atom_id res chain seq x y z
N MET A 1 8.82 28.02 -3.00
CA MET A 1 9.79 27.60 -1.97
C MET A 1 9.44 26.17 -1.59
N SER A 2 10.37 25.23 -1.75
CA SER A 2 10.18 23.87 -1.21
C SER A 2 10.21 23.97 0.32
N VAL A 3 9.15 23.53 0.98
CA VAL A 3 9.12 23.50 2.45
C VAL A 3 10.03 22.38 2.91
N LYS A 4 11.05 22.70 3.71
CA LYS A 4 11.89 21.69 4.36
C LYS A 4 11.03 20.88 5.33
N LEU A 5 10.91 19.58 5.08
CA LEU A 5 10.21 18.66 5.99
C LEU A 5 11.16 18.26 7.12
N THR A 6 10.74 18.47 8.36
CA THR A 6 11.45 17.99 9.55
C THR A 6 10.80 16.72 10.09
N GLU A 7 11.54 15.93 10.88
CA GLU A 7 10.98 14.76 11.58
C GLU A 7 9.77 15.13 12.45
N GLU A 8 9.81 16.29 13.11
CA GLU A 8 8.70 16.79 13.92
C GLU A 8 7.45 17.03 13.06
N MET A 9 7.61 17.67 11.89
CA MET A 9 6.50 17.88 10.94
C MET A 9 5.95 16.55 10.42
N LEU A 10 6.81 15.58 10.08
CA LEU A 10 6.38 14.26 9.61
C LEU A 10 5.61 13.50 10.68
N SER A 11 6.04 13.60 11.94
CA SER A 11 5.37 12.96 13.08
C SER A 11 3.97 13.52 13.36
N ALA A 12 3.73 14.78 12.97
CA ALA A 12 2.46 15.48 13.10
C ALA A 12 1.50 15.24 11.92
N LEU A 13 1.90 14.46 10.91
CA LEU A 13 1.10 14.15 9.72
C LEU A 13 0.55 12.71 9.76
N PRO A 14 -0.74 12.50 9.42
CA PRO A 14 -1.73 13.51 9.03
C PRO A 14 -2.25 14.36 10.21
N ASP A 15 -2.96 15.46 9.91
CA ASP A 15 -3.69 16.23 10.92
C ASP A 15 -4.79 15.38 11.60
N ALA A 16 -5.42 15.91 12.67
CA ALA A 16 -6.46 15.21 13.42
C ALA A 16 -7.71 14.83 12.59
N ARG A 17 -7.86 15.39 11.37
CA ARG A 17 -8.94 15.07 10.43
C ARG A 17 -8.46 14.13 9.32
N GLY A 18 -7.23 13.61 9.39
CA GLY A 18 -6.65 12.72 8.41
C GLY A 18 -6.07 13.41 7.17
N HIS A 19 -5.79 14.71 7.22
CA HIS A 19 -5.28 15.45 6.07
C HIS A 19 -3.75 15.60 6.04
N PHE A 20 -3.18 15.50 4.85
CA PHE A 20 -1.82 15.89 4.49
C PHE A 20 -1.90 17.19 3.68
N GLY A 21 -1.91 18.33 4.37
CA GLY A 21 -2.26 19.61 3.75
C GLY A 21 -3.70 19.58 3.24
N ALA A 22 -3.90 19.72 1.93
CA ALA A 22 -5.22 19.67 1.32
C ALA A 22 -5.74 18.25 1.03
N PHE A 23 -4.87 17.24 1.04
CA PHE A 23 -5.16 15.86 0.60
C PHE A 23 -5.48 14.93 1.76
N GLY A 24 -6.03 13.75 1.50
CA GLY A 24 -6.41 12.78 2.54
C GLY A 24 -7.85 12.97 3.00
N GLY A 25 -8.08 12.94 4.31
CA GLY A 25 -9.40 13.11 4.93
C GLY A 25 -10.25 11.85 5.01
N ARG A 26 -11.52 12.03 5.39
CA ARG A 26 -12.54 10.98 5.51
C ARG A 26 -13.78 11.39 4.73
N PHE A 27 -13.87 10.96 3.48
CA PHE A 27 -14.99 11.26 2.59
C PHE A 27 -15.84 10.01 2.34
N VAL A 28 -16.41 9.47 3.42
CA VAL A 28 -17.21 8.23 3.41
C VAL A 28 -18.62 8.48 3.94
N SER A 29 -19.51 7.50 3.79
CA SER A 29 -20.82 7.51 4.44
C SER A 29 -20.68 7.48 5.96
N GLU A 30 -21.61 8.13 6.66
CA GLU A 30 -21.69 8.15 8.13
C GLU A 30 -21.61 6.75 8.76
N THR A 31 -22.20 5.74 8.12
CA THR A 31 -22.18 4.33 8.56
C THR A 31 -20.77 3.76 8.77
N LEU A 32 -19.75 4.29 8.08
CA LEU A 32 -18.36 3.81 8.21
C LEU A 32 -17.54 4.63 9.22
N MET A 33 -18.07 5.74 9.73
CA MET A 33 -17.32 6.66 10.58
C MET A 33 -16.88 6.01 11.89
N ASP A 34 -17.78 5.31 12.59
CA ASP A 34 -17.47 4.63 13.86
C ASP A 34 -16.39 3.55 13.70
N SER A 35 -16.45 2.78 12.61
CA SER A 35 -15.43 1.78 12.29
C SER A 35 -14.07 2.40 12.01
N LEU A 36 -14.02 3.51 11.26
CA LEU A 36 -12.78 4.22 10.97
C LEU A 36 -12.19 4.90 12.21
N MET A 37 -13.02 5.47 13.08
CA MET A 37 -12.60 6.10 14.33
C MET A 37 -12.06 5.05 15.32
N THR A 38 -12.75 3.91 15.43
CA THR A 38 -12.27 2.77 16.23
C THR A 38 -10.93 2.27 15.69
N LEU A 39 -10.81 2.09 14.37
CA LEU A 39 -9.56 1.65 13.74
C LEU A 39 -8.41 2.62 14.00
N GLU A 40 -8.64 3.93 13.87
CA GLU A 40 -7.63 4.95 14.16
C GLU A 40 -7.15 4.87 15.62
N LYS A 41 -8.10 4.84 16.55
CA LYS A 41 -7.81 4.80 17.99
C LYS A 41 -7.03 3.56 18.35
N GLU A 42 -7.48 2.39 17.91
CA GLU A 42 -6.84 1.12 18.23
C GLU A 42 -5.48 1.00 17.56
N TYR A 43 -5.30 1.49 16.33
CA TYR A 43 -3.98 1.54 15.73
C TYR A 43 -3.03 2.48 16.48
N ALA A 44 -3.49 3.66 16.90
CA ALA A 44 -2.67 4.60 17.65
C ALA A 44 -2.16 4.00 18.97
N ARG A 45 -2.93 3.10 19.58
CA ARG A 45 -2.54 2.28 20.74
C ARG A 45 -1.57 1.17 20.32
N LEU A 46 -1.97 0.30 19.39
CA LEU A 46 -1.23 -0.90 18.99
C LEU A 46 0.13 -0.60 18.33
N LYS A 47 0.28 0.53 17.64
CA LYS A 47 1.58 0.92 17.07
C LYS A 47 2.67 1.19 18.13
N LYS A 48 2.27 1.40 19.39
CA LYS A 48 3.17 1.58 20.54
C LYS A 48 3.20 0.36 21.47
N ASP A 49 2.36 -0.63 21.18
CA ASP A 49 2.19 -1.82 22.00
C ASP A 49 3.34 -2.82 21.73
N PRO A 50 4.14 -3.20 22.75
CA PRO A 50 5.27 -4.09 22.56
C PRO A 50 4.89 -5.49 22.05
N GLU A 51 3.72 -6.00 22.43
CA GLU A 51 3.25 -7.31 21.98
C GLU A 51 2.88 -7.28 20.49
N PHE A 52 2.16 -6.24 20.07
CA PHE A 52 1.84 -6.04 18.65
C PHE A 52 3.11 -5.88 17.81
N GLN A 53 4.07 -5.05 18.24
CA GLN A 53 5.32 -4.86 17.51
C GLN A 53 6.14 -6.16 17.43
N ALA A 54 6.29 -6.88 18.55
CA ALA A 54 7.00 -8.15 18.56
C ALA A 54 6.35 -9.18 17.63
N ARG A 55 5.01 -9.25 17.61
CA ARG A 55 4.28 -10.14 16.70
C ARG A 55 4.46 -9.72 15.25
N PHE A 56 4.34 -8.44 14.94
CA PHE A 56 4.54 -7.94 13.57
C PHE A 56 5.97 -8.17 13.07
N ASP A 57 6.98 -7.86 13.88
CA ASP A 57 8.39 -8.08 13.53
C ASP A 57 8.69 -9.56 13.33
N LYS A 58 8.13 -10.43 14.16
CA LYS A 58 8.24 -11.89 13.98
C LYS A 58 7.62 -12.35 12.67
N GLU A 59 6.44 -11.86 12.32
CA GLU A 59 5.78 -12.18 11.05
C GLU A 59 6.61 -11.67 9.84
N LEU A 60 7.18 -10.47 9.94
CA LEU A 60 8.07 -9.95 8.90
C LEU A 60 9.34 -10.81 8.74
N ALA A 61 9.96 -11.24 9.83
CA ALA A 61 11.17 -12.05 9.79
C ALA A 61 10.88 -13.49 9.32
N ASP A 62 10.00 -14.20 10.02
CA ASP A 62 9.84 -15.66 9.89
C ASP A 62 8.92 -16.05 8.72
N TYR A 63 7.92 -15.22 8.40
CA TYR A 63 6.92 -15.55 7.38
C TYR A 63 7.10 -14.76 6.08
N VAL A 64 7.38 -13.46 6.16
CA VAL A 64 7.63 -12.64 4.96
C VAL A 64 9.04 -12.86 4.40
N GLY A 65 10.03 -13.12 5.27
CA GLY A 65 11.44 -13.31 4.88
C GLY A 65 12.25 -12.02 4.86
N ARG A 66 11.92 -11.05 5.73
CA ARG A 66 12.66 -9.79 5.87
C ARG A 66 13.94 -9.98 6.71
N PRO A 67 14.97 -9.15 6.51
CA PRO A 67 15.06 -8.03 5.56
C PRO A 67 15.30 -8.48 4.12
N THR A 68 14.74 -7.76 3.15
CA THR A 68 15.05 -8.03 1.73
C THR A 68 16.42 -7.45 1.35
N PRO A 69 17.19 -8.08 0.45
CA PRO A 69 18.49 -7.56 0.03
C PRO A 69 18.43 -6.19 -0.68
N LEU A 70 19.50 -5.40 -0.52
CA LEU A 70 19.84 -4.29 -1.42
C LEU A 70 20.96 -4.78 -2.36
N TYR A 71 20.61 -5.01 -3.62
CA TYR A 71 21.46 -5.68 -4.61
C TYR A 71 22.09 -4.69 -5.59
N PHE A 72 23.42 -4.75 -5.78
CA PHE A 72 24.10 -3.94 -6.78
C PHE A 72 23.93 -4.56 -8.18
N ALA A 73 23.23 -3.87 -9.07
CA ALA A 73 23.03 -4.31 -10.44
C ALA A 73 24.21 -3.85 -11.32
N GLU A 74 25.36 -4.52 -11.18
CA GLU A 74 26.62 -4.17 -11.86
C GLU A 74 26.47 -4.01 -13.38
N ARG A 75 25.80 -4.97 -14.03
CA ARG A 75 25.61 -4.95 -15.48
C ARG A 75 24.78 -3.74 -15.92
N LEU A 76 23.67 -3.47 -15.24
CA LEU A 76 22.81 -2.33 -15.54
C LEU A 76 23.52 -1.00 -15.30
N SER A 77 24.34 -0.92 -14.25
CA SER A 77 25.16 0.25 -13.95
C SER A 77 26.17 0.53 -15.06
N ARG A 78 26.80 -0.52 -15.61
CA ARG A 78 27.72 -0.40 -16.75
C ARG A 78 27.01 0.00 -18.05
N GLU A 79 25.84 -0.59 -18.33
CA GLU A 79 25.07 -0.33 -19.56
C GLU A 79 24.45 1.08 -19.59
N THR A 80 24.14 1.66 -18.43
CA THR A 80 23.57 3.02 -18.32
C THR A 80 24.64 4.12 -18.25
N GLY A 81 25.91 3.75 -18.16
CA GLY A 81 27.05 4.64 -18.44
C GLY A 81 27.33 5.75 -17.42
N GLY A 82 26.65 5.78 -16.26
CA GLY A 82 26.86 6.88 -15.31
C GLY A 82 26.44 6.68 -13.85
N ALA A 83 25.47 5.81 -13.54
CA ALA A 83 24.96 5.65 -12.18
C ALA A 83 25.23 4.26 -11.60
N GLN A 84 25.43 4.18 -10.28
CA GLN A 84 25.38 2.91 -9.56
C GLN A 84 23.93 2.54 -9.28
N ILE A 85 23.43 1.47 -9.89
CA ILE A 85 22.04 1.04 -9.74
C ILE A 85 21.93 -0.04 -8.67
N TRP A 86 21.18 0.27 -7.61
CA TRP A 86 20.90 -0.63 -6.50
C TRP A 86 19.41 -0.99 -6.49
N LEU A 87 19.11 -2.29 -6.42
CA LEU A 87 17.75 -2.82 -6.42
C LEU A 87 17.37 -3.26 -5.00
N LYS A 88 16.35 -2.63 -4.42
CA LYS A 88 15.72 -3.12 -3.19
C LYS A 88 14.77 -4.28 -3.53
N ARG A 89 15.15 -5.49 -3.12
CA ARG A 89 14.59 -6.75 -3.62
C ARG A 89 13.27 -7.17 -2.96
N GLU A 90 12.25 -6.31 -3.00
CA GLU A 90 10.90 -6.63 -2.51
C GLU A 90 10.21 -7.74 -3.33
N ASP A 91 10.74 -8.08 -4.50
CA ASP A 91 10.35 -9.25 -5.29
C ASP A 91 10.63 -10.58 -4.57
N LEU A 92 11.55 -10.59 -3.60
CA LEU A 92 11.90 -11.77 -2.80
C LEU A 92 11.04 -11.94 -1.55
N CYS A 93 10.18 -10.97 -1.23
CA CYS A 93 9.20 -11.15 -0.15
C CYS A 93 8.31 -12.36 -0.45
N HIS A 94 7.87 -13.07 0.60
CA HIS A 94 6.80 -14.06 0.44
C HIS A 94 5.61 -13.44 -0.30
N THR A 95 4.95 -14.22 -1.17
CA THR A 95 3.96 -13.78 -2.19
C THR A 95 4.51 -13.01 -3.41
N GLY A 96 5.78 -12.60 -3.39
CA GLY A 96 6.51 -12.05 -4.55
C GLY A 96 6.40 -10.53 -4.75
N ALA A 97 5.94 -9.78 -3.75
CA ALA A 97 5.83 -8.33 -3.82
C ALA A 97 5.80 -7.67 -2.43
N HIS A 98 5.99 -6.35 -2.39
CA HIS A 98 5.90 -5.52 -1.17
C HIS A 98 4.53 -5.55 -0.48
N LYS A 99 3.46 -6.02 -1.16
CA LYS A 99 2.09 -6.00 -0.63
C LYS A 99 1.95 -6.75 0.68
N VAL A 100 2.71 -7.83 0.87
CA VAL A 100 2.64 -8.66 2.08
C VAL A 100 2.99 -7.90 3.36
N ASN A 101 3.87 -6.89 3.29
CA ASN A 101 4.20 -6.04 4.45
C ASN A 101 2.95 -5.36 5.02
N ASN A 102 2.10 -4.85 4.14
CA ASN A 102 0.86 -4.18 4.49
C ASN A 102 -0.22 -5.17 4.90
N THR A 103 -0.40 -6.26 4.14
CA THR A 103 -1.50 -7.21 4.42
C THR A 103 -1.30 -7.91 5.76
N ILE A 104 -0.07 -8.30 6.12
CA ILE A 104 0.18 -8.95 7.41
C ILE A 104 -0.05 -7.97 8.58
N GLY A 105 0.38 -6.72 8.46
CA GLY A 105 0.12 -5.69 9.47
C GLY A 105 -1.37 -5.43 9.69
N GLN A 106 -2.13 -5.28 8.61
CA GLN A 106 -3.59 -5.08 8.71
C GLN A 106 -4.34 -6.34 9.16
N ALA A 107 -3.93 -7.53 8.75
CA ALA A 107 -4.56 -8.77 9.21
C ALA A 107 -4.28 -9.05 10.70
N LEU A 108 -3.10 -8.67 11.20
CA LEU A 108 -2.83 -8.65 12.64
C LEU A 108 -3.76 -7.65 13.35
N LEU A 109 -3.91 -6.42 12.83
CA LEU A 109 -4.87 -5.46 13.39
C LEU A 109 -6.29 -6.04 13.45
N ALA A 110 -6.77 -6.64 12.37
CA ALA A 110 -8.06 -7.31 12.34
C ALA A 110 -8.19 -8.39 13.43
N SER A 111 -7.14 -9.19 13.63
CA SER A 111 -7.09 -10.21 14.68
C SER A 111 -7.16 -9.61 16.09
N PHE A 112 -6.42 -8.53 16.36
CA PHE A 112 -6.48 -7.80 17.64
C PHE A 112 -7.84 -7.15 17.89
N LEU A 113 -8.54 -6.74 16.83
CA LEU A 113 -9.88 -6.18 16.88
C LEU A 113 -10.98 -7.25 16.92
N GLY A 114 -10.64 -8.54 16.89
CA GLY A 114 -11.59 -9.65 16.90
C GLY A 114 -12.41 -9.79 15.62
N LYS A 115 -12.00 -9.15 14.52
CA LYS A 115 -12.68 -9.24 13.21
C LYS A 115 -12.30 -10.56 12.54
N LYS A 116 -13.30 -11.35 12.16
CA LYS A 116 -13.10 -12.69 11.60
C LYS A 116 -13.20 -12.73 10.08
N ARG A 117 -13.91 -11.75 9.50
CA ARG A 117 -14.14 -11.62 8.06
C ARG A 117 -13.28 -10.50 7.49
N ILE A 118 -12.52 -10.82 6.44
CA ILE A 118 -11.66 -9.89 5.72
C ILE A 118 -12.19 -9.68 4.33
N ILE A 119 -12.25 -8.41 3.92
CA ILE A 119 -12.45 -8.04 2.52
C ILE A 119 -11.23 -7.31 1.99
N ALA A 120 -11.00 -7.42 0.68
CA ALA A 120 -9.98 -6.66 -0.05
C ALA A 120 -10.37 -6.45 -1.52
N GLU A 121 -9.77 -5.46 -2.16
CA GLU A 121 -9.91 -5.16 -3.59
C GLU A 121 -8.63 -5.52 -4.35
N THR A 122 -8.72 -5.98 -5.60
CA THR A 122 -7.51 -6.24 -6.40
C THR A 122 -7.73 -6.01 -7.89
N GLY A 123 -6.69 -5.50 -8.56
CA GLY A 123 -6.62 -5.36 -10.02
C GLY A 123 -5.73 -6.44 -10.61
N ALA A 124 -4.40 -6.24 -10.59
CA ALA A 124 -3.44 -7.24 -11.07
C ALA A 124 -3.43 -8.58 -10.29
N GLY A 125 -4.11 -8.67 -9.14
CA GLY A 125 -4.21 -9.89 -8.34
C GLY A 125 -3.22 -9.98 -7.17
N GLN A 126 -2.10 -9.27 -7.20
CA GLN A 126 -1.05 -9.38 -6.17
C GLN A 126 -1.53 -9.03 -4.75
N HIS A 127 -2.35 -7.97 -4.60
CA HIS A 127 -2.92 -7.63 -3.29
C HIS A 127 -3.88 -8.71 -2.80
N GLY A 128 -4.79 -9.15 -3.66
CA GLY A 128 -5.72 -10.23 -3.33
C GLY A 128 -5.02 -11.54 -2.93
N VAL A 129 -3.95 -11.93 -3.62
CA VAL A 129 -3.12 -13.08 -3.23
C VAL A 129 -2.47 -12.84 -1.86
N ALA A 130 -1.84 -11.69 -1.64
CA ALA A 130 -1.21 -11.37 -0.37
C ALA A 130 -2.22 -11.33 0.80
N THR A 131 -3.43 -10.83 0.59
CA THR A 131 -4.52 -10.86 1.57
C THR A 131 -4.98 -12.30 1.84
N ALA A 132 -5.26 -13.08 0.79
CA ALA A 132 -5.65 -14.49 0.94
C ALA A 132 -4.60 -15.31 1.69
N THR A 133 -3.31 -15.08 1.43
CA THR A 133 -2.20 -15.73 2.12
C THR A 133 -2.21 -15.45 3.63
N VAL A 134 -2.31 -14.18 4.04
CA VAL A 134 -2.29 -13.84 5.46
C VAL A 134 -3.57 -14.24 6.18
N CYS A 135 -4.73 -14.22 5.50
CA CYS A 135 -5.98 -14.74 6.02
C CYS A 135 -5.91 -16.24 6.28
N ALA A 136 -5.41 -17.02 5.31
CA ALA A 136 -5.22 -18.46 5.47
C ALA A 136 -4.29 -18.79 6.65
N ARG A 137 -3.21 -18.01 6.82
CA ARG A 137 -2.29 -18.16 7.95
C ARG A 137 -2.94 -17.88 9.31
N LEU A 138 -3.77 -16.85 9.39
CA LEU A 138 -4.37 -16.39 10.65
C LEU A 138 -5.73 -17.02 10.94
N GLY A 139 -6.25 -17.87 10.04
CA GLY A 139 -7.56 -18.50 10.18
C GLY A 139 -8.72 -17.50 10.02
N LEU A 140 -8.55 -16.51 9.15
CA LEU A 140 -9.56 -15.49 8.85
C LEU A 140 -10.30 -15.83 7.55
N GLU A 141 -11.61 -15.56 7.52
CA GLU A 141 -12.40 -15.64 6.29
C GLU A 141 -11.97 -14.52 5.33
N CYS A 142 -11.83 -14.82 4.04
CA CYS A 142 -11.30 -13.87 3.06
C CYS A 142 -12.19 -13.78 1.81
N HIS A 143 -12.64 -12.56 1.52
CA HIS A 143 -13.32 -12.21 0.28
C HIS A 143 -12.52 -11.17 -0.50
N VAL A 144 -12.30 -11.42 -1.78
CA VAL A 144 -11.56 -10.53 -2.65
C VAL A 144 -12.45 -10.07 -3.80
N PHE A 145 -12.64 -8.76 -3.93
CA PHE A 145 -13.33 -8.12 -5.03
C PHE A 145 -12.34 -7.81 -6.16
N MET A 146 -12.68 -8.24 -7.38
CA MET A 146 -11.81 -8.09 -8.54
C MET A 146 -12.65 -7.79 -9.77
N GLY A 147 -12.24 -6.80 -10.58
CA GLY A 147 -12.94 -6.46 -11.81
C GLY A 147 -13.04 -7.66 -12.76
N ALA A 148 -14.19 -7.86 -13.42
CA ALA A 148 -14.40 -9.04 -14.25
C ALA A 148 -13.41 -9.16 -15.42
N GLU A 149 -12.95 -8.04 -15.99
CA GLU A 149 -11.88 -8.05 -16.99
C GLU A 149 -10.55 -8.49 -16.40
N ASP A 150 -10.24 -8.03 -15.18
CA ASP A 150 -9.02 -8.40 -14.46
C ASP A 150 -9.05 -9.88 -14.05
N VAL A 151 -10.21 -10.43 -13.67
CA VAL A 151 -10.38 -11.87 -13.39
C VAL A 151 -10.00 -12.72 -14.60
N GLN A 152 -10.40 -12.31 -15.80
CA GLN A 152 -10.06 -13.01 -17.03
C GLN A 152 -8.56 -12.88 -17.35
N ARG A 153 -8.00 -11.67 -17.28
CA ARG A 153 -6.59 -11.38 -17.59
C ARG A 153 -5.62 -12.01 -16.59
N GLN A 154 -6.03 -12.15 -15.33
CA GLN A 154 -5.17 -12.57 -14.20
C GLN A 154 -5.61 -13.92 -13.60
N SER A 155 -6.02 -14.86 -14.46
CA SER A 155 -6.56 -16.17 -14.07
C SER A 155 -5.66 -16.94 -13.10
N LEU A 156 -4.33 -16.84 -13.24
CA LEU A 156 -3.38 -17.49 -12.35
C LEU A 156 -3.45 -16.94 -10.91
N ASN A 157 -3.59 -15.63 -10.73
CA ASN A 157 -3.74 -15.03 -9.40
C ASN A 157 -5.11 -15.36 -8.81
N VAL A 158 -6.17 -15.41 -9.63
CA VAL A 158 -7.50 -15.87 -9.18
C VAL A 158 -7.45 -17.30 -8.68
N PHE A 159 -6.78 -18.19 -9.41
CA PHE A 159 -6.59 -19.58 -8.99
C PHE A 159 -5.81 -19.69 -7.68
N ARG A 160 -4.72 -18.93 -7.52
CA ARG A 160 -3.95 -18.87 -6.26
C ARG A 160 -4.80 -18.41 -5.07
N MET A 161 -5.60 -17.36 -5.24
CA MET A 161 -6.52 -16.88 -4.19
C MET A 161 -7.49 -17.98 -3.75
N LYS A 162 -8.08 -18.71 -4.70
CA LYS A 162 -9.00 -19.82 -4.41
C LYS A 162 -8.30 -20.99 -3.70
N LEU A 163 -7.07 -21.35 -4.12
CA LEU A 163 -6.27 -22.37 -3.44
C LEU A 163 -5.97 -22.01 -1.99
N LEU A 164 -5.83 -20.72 -1.68
CA LEU A 164 -5.65 -20.19 -0.33
C LEU A 164 -6.97 -20.09 0.46
N GLY A 165 -8.10 -20.55 -0.11
CA GLY A 165 -9.40 -20.54 0.55
C GLY A 165 -10.18 -19.23 0.45
N ALA A 166 -9.70 -18.25 -0.32
CA ALA A 166 -10.42 -16.99 -0.49
C ALA A 166 -11.58 -17.11 -1.50
N THR A 167 -12.68 -16.43 -1.21
CA THR A 167 -13.78 -16.24 -2.15
C THR A 167 -13.48 -15.05 -3.06
N VAL A 168 -13.45 -15.25 -4.38
CA VAL A 168 -13.20 -14.18 -5.35
C VAL A 168 -14.51 -13.74 -6.00
N HIS A 169 -14.89 -12.48 -5.77
CA HIS A 169 -16.08 -11.84 -6.33
C HIS A 169 -15.72 -11.07 -7.60
N ALA A 170 -16.25 -11.50 -8.74
CA ALA A 170 -16.04 -10.85 -10.02
C ALA A 170 -17.00 -9.66 -10.20
N VAL A 171 -16.46 -8.44 -10.18
CA VAL A 171 -17.21 -7.20 -10.26
C VAL A 171 -17.55 -6.87 -11.72
N GLN A 172 -18.86 -6.81 -12.01
CA GLN A 172 -19.41 -6.62 -13.36
C GLN A 172 -19.78 -5.16 -13.66
N GLY A 173 -19.86 -4.31 -12.64
CA GLY A 173 -20.25 -2.91 -12.78
C GLY A 173 -19.16 -2.04 -13.41
N GLY A 174 -19.59 -0.93 -14.02
CA GLY A 174 -18.70 0.14 -14.51
C GLY A 174 -17.68 -0.33 -15.55
N THR A 175 -16.42 0.06 -15.36
CA THR A 175 -15.29 -0.29 -16.25
C THR A 175 -14.78 -1.71 -16.02
N LYS A 176 -15.27 -2.41 -14.99
CA LYS A 176 -14.86 -3.78 -14.62
C LYS A 176 -13.37 -3.88 -14.30
N THR A 177 -12.81 -2.83 -13.70
CA THR A 177 -11.40 -2.73 -13.26
C THR A 177 -11.29 -2.49 -11.76
N LEU A 178 -10.05 -2.23 -11.27
CA LEU A 178 -9.75 -1.93 -9.86
C LEU A 178 -10.66 -0.85 -9.24
N LYS A 179 -11.03 0.20 -9.99
CA LYS A 179 -11.92 1.26 -9.48
C LYS A 179 -13.26 0.69 -9.05
N ASP A 180 -13.84 -0.17 -9.88
CA ASP A 180 -15.15 -0.78 -9.61
C ASP A 180 -15.06 -1.83 -8.50
N ALA A 181 -13.96 -2.59 -8.45
CA ALA A 181 -13.68 -3.52 -7.36
C ALA A 181 -13.64 -2.84 -5.98
N MET A 182 -13.05 -1.64 -5.91
CA MET A 182 -13.00 -0.85 -4.68
C MET A 182 -14.39 -0.34 -4.27
N ASN A 183 -15.23 0.06 -5.23
CA ASN A 183 -16.61 0.47 -4.96
C ASN A 183 -17.44 -0.66 -4.35
N ASP A 184 -17.37 -1.86 -4.93
CA ASP A 184 -18.12 -3.02 -4.43
C ASP A 184 -17.59 -3.49 -3.07
N ALA A 185 -16.27 -3.46 -2.85
CA ALA A 185 -15.69 -3.73 -1.53
C ALA A 185 -16.18 -2.74 -0.46
N MET A 186 -16.25 -1.44 -0.78
CA MET A 186 -16.78 -0.43 0.16
C MET A 186 -18.27 -0.65 0.44
N ARG A 187 -19.08 -1.07 -0.56
CA ARG A 187 -20.50 -1.41 -0.36
C ARG A 187 -20.67 -2.64 0.53
N ASP A 188 -19.88 -3.68 0.30
CA ASP A 188 -19.87 -4.87 1.17
C ASP A 188 -19.49 -4.50 2.59
N TRP A 189 -18.49 -3.61 2.76
CA TRP A 189 -18.07 -3.16 4.08
C TRP A 189 -19.19 -2.45 4.85
N VAL A 190 -19.95 -1.58 4.17
CA VAL A 190 -21.11 -0.90 4.76
C VAL A 190 -22.16 -1.91 5.23
N ALA A 191 -22.39 -2.97 4.46
CA ALA A 191 -23.38 -3.99 4.80
C ALA A 191 -22.95 -4.93 5.95
N HIS A 192 -21.65 -5.05 6.20
CA HIS A 192 -21.07 -6.00 7.18
C HIS A 192 -20.10 -5.30 8.16
N VAL A 193 -20.38 -4.05 8.51
CA VAL A 193 -19.44 -3.19 9.25
C VAL A 193 -19.02 -3.76 10.62
N ASP A 194 -19.91 -4.52 11.27
CA ASP A 194 -19.73 -5.01 12.63
C ASP A 194 -18.75 -6.19 12.75
N ASP A 195 -18.62 -7.04 11.74
CA ASP A 195 -17.80 -8.26 11.78
C ASP A 195 -16.63 -8.26 10.79
N THR A 196 -16.63 -7.31 9.86
CA THR A 196 -15.68 -7.25 8.75
C THR A 196 -14.59 -6.21 8.93
N PHE A 197 -13.36 -6.58 8.57
CA PHE A 197 -12.24 -5.66 8.39
C PHE A 197 -11.87 -5.54 6.91
N TYR A 198 -11.75 -4.32 6.41
CA TYR A 198 -11.31 -4.06 5.04
C TYR A 198 -9.79 -3.85 4.98
N ILE A 199 -9.06 -4.72 4.29
CA ILE A 199 -7.62 -4.54 4.01
C ILE A 199 -7.44 -3.78 2.70
N ILE A 200 -7.26 -2.46 2.79
CA ILE A 200 -6.96 -1.61 1.63
C ILE A 200 -5.53 -1.85 1.14
N GLY A 201 -5.37 -2.03 -0.18
CA GLY A 201 -4.12 -2.50 -0.78
C GLY A 201 -3.08 -1.47 -1.19
N THR A 202 -3.33 -0.19 -0.89
CA THR A 202 -2.41 0.90 -1.22
C THR A 202 -2.59 2.10 -0.27
N VAL A 203 -1.72 3.11 -0.38
CA VAL A 203 -1.79 4.37 0.39
C VAL A 203 -2.89 5.29 -0.17
N ALA A 204 -4.12 4.80 -0.12
CA ALA A 204 -5.33 5.51 -0.52
C ALA A 204 -6.49 5.14 0.43
N GLY A 205 -7.69 5.62 0.13
CA GLY A 205 -8.84 5.41 0.99
C GLY A 205 -8.91 6.40 2.16
N PRO A 206 -9.98 6.35 2.94
CA PRO A 206 -10.20 7.28 4.05
C PRO A 206 -9.16 7.08 5.15
N HIS A 207 -8.83 8.15 5.87
CA HIS A 207 -8.05 8.03 7.11
C HIS A 207 -8.73 7.05 8.09
N PRO A 208 -8.02 6.06 8.67
CA PRO A 208 -6.57 5.98 8.83
C PRO A 208 -5.78 5.16 7.79
N TYR A 209 -6.39 4.67 6.70
CA TYR A 209 -5.71 3.75 5.79
C TYR A 209 -4.42 4.28 5.16
N PRO A 210 -4.33 5.53 4.67
CA PRO A 210 -3.07 6.06 4.15
C PRO A 210 -1.93 6.03 5.19
N LEU A 211 -2.25 6.36 6.45
CA LEU A 211 -1.31 6.28 7.56
C LEU A 211 -0.87 4.83 7.83
N LEU A 212 -1.83 3.91 7.95
CA LEU A 212 -1.58 2.49 8.19
C LEU A 212 -0.66 1.87 7.13
N VAL A 213 -1.02 2.05 5.86
CA VAL A 213 -0.29 1.44 4.75
C VAL A 213 1.12 2.01 4.66
N ARG A 214 1.30 3.32 4.86
CA ARG A 214 2.62 3.94 4.92
C ARG A 214 3.47 3.32 6.02
N ASP A 215 2.95 3.23 7.24
CA ASP A 215 3.71 2.79 8.40
C ASP A 215 4.15 1.31 8.25
N PHE A 216 3.26 0.44 7.76
CA PHE A 216 3.59 -0.95 7.49
C PHE A 216 4.56 -1.13 6.31
N GLN A 217 4.53 -0.25 5.31
CA GLN A 217 5.47 -0.29 4.18
C GLN A 217 6.82 0.40 4.47
N SER A 218 6.90 1.22 5.51
CA SER A 218 8.12 1.99 5.84
C SER A 218 9.33 1.12 6.20
N VAL A 219 9.12 -0.18 6.45
CA VAL A 219 10.20 -1.17 6.60
C VAL A 219 11.12 -1.20 5.37
N ILE A 220 10.59 -0.94 4.17
CA ILE A 220 11.36 -0.91 2.92
C ILE A 220 12.44 0.17 3.00
N GLY A 221 12.05 1.40 3.30
CA GLY A 221 12.98 2.53 3.41
C GLY A 221 13.94 2.38 4.59
N ARG A 222 13.46 1.87 5.75
CA ARG A 222 14.31 1.68 6.94
C ARG A 222 15.44 0.69 6.66
N GLU A 223 15.13 -0.43 6.02
CA GLU A 223 16.15 -1.40 5.61
C GLU A 223 17.06 -0.84 4.53
N THR A 224 16.51 -0.13 3.53
CA THR A 224 17.29 0.47 2.44
C THR A 224 18.31 1.48 2.98
N ARG A 225 17.91 2.34 3.93
CA ARG A 225 18.79 3.32 4.57
C ARG A 225 19.96 2.64 5.28
N ARG A 226 19.67 1.65 6.11
CA ARG A 226 20.69 0.85 6.81
C ARG A 226 21.64 0.18 5.81
N GLN A 227 21.09 -0.53 4.84
CA GLN A 227 21.85 -1.28 3.84
C GLN A 227 22.69 -0.37 2.93
N ALA A 228 22.21 0.81 2.57
CA ALA A 228 22.95 1.79 1.78
C ALA A 228 24.18 2.31 2.53
N LEU A 229 24.01 2.67 3.81
CA LEU A 229 25.12 3.08 4.67
C LEU A 229 26.14 1.97 4.85
N GLU A 230 25.69 0.73 5.10
CA GLU A 230 26.57 -0.44 5.23
C GLU A 230 27.37 -0.76 3.96
N LYS A 231 26.74 -0.64 2.78
CA LYS A 231 27.33 -1.07 1.50
C LYS A 231 28.11 0.02 0.77
N THR A 232 27.74 1.28 0.97
CA THR A 232 28.29 2.42 0.20
C THR A 232 28.90 3.51 1.07
N GLY A 233 28.72 3.44 2.40
CA GLY A 233 29.22 4.45 3.34
C GLY A 233 28.46 5.78 3.31
N LYS A 234 27.42 5.91 2.48
CA LYS A 234 26.61 7.13 2.35
C LYS A 234 25.13 6.83 2.07
N LEU A 235 24.30 7.85 2.15
CA LEU A 235 22.92 7.80 1.65
C LEU A 235 22.93 7.79 0.11
N PRO A 236 21.89 7.21 -0.54
CA PRO A 236 21.77 7.23 -1.99
C PRO A 236 21.57 8.66 -2.49
N ASP A 237 22.10 8.96 -3.68
CA ASP A 237 21.90 10.26 -4.31
C ASP A 237 20.43 10.44 -4.77
N ALA A 238 19.77 9.33 -5.14
CA ALA A 238 18.35 9.30 -5.52
C ALA A 238 17.66 7.98 -5.16
N LEU A 239 16.36 8.04 -4.90
CA LEU A 239 15.44 6.91 -4.77
C LEU A 239 14.38 6.99 -5.87
N VAL A 240 14.11 5.87 -6.52
CA VAL A 240 13.13 5.77 -7.60
C VAL A 240 12.14 4.65 -7.29
N ALA A 241 10.85 4.92 -7.40
CA ALA A 241 9.80 3.94 -7.15
C ALA A 241 8.57 4.19 -8.04
N CYS A 242 7.86 3.12 -8.42
CA CYS A 242 6.67 3.26 -9.24
C CYS A 242 5.47 3.70 -8.40
N VAL A 243 4.62 4.56 -8.97
CA VAL A 243 3.45 5.14 -8.32
C VAL A 243 2.20 4.71 -9.08
N GLY A 244 1.59 3.61 -8.60
CA GLY A 244 0.17 3.34 -8.84
C GLY A 244 -0.64 4.09 -7.79
N GLY A 245 -1.13 3.36 -6.78
CA GLY A 245 -1.67 4.00 -5.58
C GLY A 245 -0.60 4.45 -4.56
N GLY A 246 0.70 4.28 -4.83
CA GLY A 246 1.81 4.86 -4.05
C GLY A 246 2.43 4.05 -2.90
N SER A 247 1.94 2.84 -2.55
CA SER A 247 2.35 2.17 -1.30
C SER A 247 3.82 1.74 -1.23
N ASN A 248 4.39 1.23 -2.32
CA ASN A 248 5.83 0.90 -2.35
C ASN A 248 6.68 2.18 -2.30
N ALA A 249 6.27 3.21 -3.03
CA ALA A 249 6.98 4.47 -3.14
C ALA A 249 7.05 5.17 -1.79
N ILE A 250 5.91 5.36 -1.11
CA ILE A 250 5.93 5.98 0.22
C ILE A 250 6.65 5.12 1.26
N GLY A 251 6.56 3.78 1.17
CA GLY A 251 7.31 2.89 2.05
C GLY A 251 8.83 3.00 1.89
N MET A 252 9.29 3.25 0.66
CA MET A 252 10.69 3.54 0.35
C MET A 252 11.10 4.95 0.80
N PHE A 253 10.28 5.96 0.47
CA PHE A 253 10.63 7.37 0.62
C PHE A 253 10.49 7.90 2.04
N TYR A 254 9.54 7.39 2.83
CA TYR A 254 9.19 7.96 4.12
C TYR A 254 10.40 8.15 5.06
N PRO A 255 11.33 7.17 5.20
CA PRO A 255 12.52 7.32 6.05
C PRO A 255 13.61 8.26 5.52
N PHE A 256 13.39 8.88 4.35
CA PHE A 256 14.31 9.82 3.70
C PHE A 256 13.69 11.20 3.45
N LEU A 257 12.43 11.45 3.86
CA LEU A 257 11.73 12.71 3.57
C LEU A 257 12.40 13.95 4.19
N SER A 258 13.17 13.76 5.27
CA SER A 258 13.95 14.81 5.94
C SER A 258 15.39 14.95 5.40
N ASP A 259 15.83 14.01 4.55
CA ASP A 259 17.18 13.98 3.99
C ASP A 259 17.25 14.77 2.66
N GLU A 260 17.48 16.07 2.73
CA GLU A 260 17.53 16.96 1.54
C GLU A 260 18.55 16.56 0.47
N SER A 261 19.58 15.79 0.84
CA SER A 261 20.58 15.28 -0.11
C SER A 261 20.06 14.13 -0.98
N VAL A 262 18.90 13.55 -0.66
CA VAL A 262 18.35 12.38 -1.36
C VAL A 262 17.19 12.83 -2.25
N GLN A 263 17.34 12.70 -3.56
CA GLN A 263 16.27 13.00 -4.51
C GLN A 263 15.24 11.87 -4.54
N LEU A 264 13.94 12.21 -4.56
CA LEU A 264 12.85 11.23 -4.53
C LEU A 264 12.03 11.30 -5.83
N TYR A 265 12.05 10.23 -6.62
CA TYR A 265 11.40 10.15 -7.93
C TYR A 265 10.28 9.10 -7.93
N GLY A 266 9.03 9.56 -7.96
CA GLY A 266 7.86 8.74 -8.21
C GLY A 266 7.58 8.61 -9.71
N VAL A 267 7.42 7.39 -10.22
CA VAL A 267 7.17 7.13 -11.66
C VAL A 267 5.76 6.59 -11.88
N GLU A 268 4.90 7.38 -12.51
CA GLU A 268 3.53 6.99 -12.88
C GLU A 268 3.49 6.29 -14.25
N ALA A 269 2.38 5.58 -14.54
CA ALA A 269 2.24 4.84 -15.80
C ALA A 269 1.83 5.75 -16.96
N GLY A 270 2.79 6.05 -17.86
CA GLY A 270 2.57 6.89 -19.03
C GLY A 270 1.68 6.29 -20.13
N GLY A 271 1.34 4.99 -20.05
CA GLY A 271 0.47 4.31 -21.01
C GLY A 271 0.93 4.47 -22.47
N LEU A 272 0.04 4.92 -23.35
CA LEU A 272 0.36 5.23 -24.76
C LEU A 272 0.87 6.66 -24.97
N GLY A 273 1.13 7.40 -23.89
CA GLY A 273 1.56 8.80 -23.88
C GLY A 273 0.55 9.68 -23.14
N ILE A 274 1.04 10.64 -22.34
CA ILE A 274 0.19 11.56 -21.57
C ILE A 274 -0.74 12.34 -22.52
N ASP A 275 -0.20 12.85 -23.62
CA ASP A 275 -0.94 13.65 -24.62
C ASP A 275 -2.07 12.87 -25.31
N THR A 276 -2.08 11.54 -25.22
CA THR A 276 -3.11 10.69 -25.83
C THR A 276 -4.35 10.52 -24.94
N GLY A 277 -4.28 10.92 -23.66
CA GLY A 277 -5.28 10.61 -22.64
C GLY A 277 -5.35 9.12 -22.23
N LYS A 278 -4.57 8.23 -22.87
CA LYS A 278 -4.54 6.79 -22.58
C LYS A 278 -3.37 6.45 -21.66
N HIS A 279 -3.42 6.95 -20.44
CA HIS A 279 -2.39 6.77 -19.41
C HIS A 279 -3.02 6.64 -18.01
N ALA A 280 -2.22 6.35 -17.00
CA ALA A 280 -2.63 6.30 -15.59
C ALA A 280 -1.64 7.11 -14.73
N ALA A 281 -1.59 8.42 -15.01
CA ALA A 281 -0.66 9.38 -14.40
C ALA A 281 -1.40 10.60 -13.81
N PRO A 282 -2.23 10.38 -12.77
CA PRO A 282 -3.04 11.43 -12.17
C PRO A 282 -2.24 12.54 -11.50
N LEU A 283 -1.03 12.29 -10.97
CA LEU A 283 -0.20 13.36 -10.41
C LEU A 283 0.41 14.23 -11.52
N CYS A 284 0.68 13.66 -12.69
CA CYS A 284 1.22 14.41 -13.83
C CYS A 284 0.16 15.17 -14.63
N ALA A 285 -1.03 14.60 -14.85
CA ALA A 285 -2.04 15.18 -15.76
C ALA A 285 -3.48 15.21 -15.21
N GLY A 286 -3.70 14.74 -13.98
CA GLY A 286 -5.00 14.76 -13.33
C GLY A 286 -5.28 16.05 -12.57
N ARG A 287 -6.42 16.07 -11.87
CA ARG A 287 -6.81 17.19 -10.99
C ARG A 287 -7.23 16.70 -9.60
N PRO A 288 -7.14 17.55 -8.56
CA PRO A 288 -7.60 17.19 -7.22
C PRO A 288 -9.12 16.93 -7.22
N GLY A 289 -9.52 15.80 -6.66
CA GLY A 289 -10.92 15.41 -6.49
C GLY A 289 -11.07 14.44 -5.31
N VAL A 290 -12.29 13.98 -5.05
CA VAL A 290 -12.59 13.02 -4.00
C VAL A 290 -12.95 11.69 -4.64
N LEU A 291 -12.21 10.64 -4.29
CA LEU A 291 -12.44 9.29 -4.80
C LEU A 291 -12.17 8.27 -3.71
N HIS A 292 -13.08 7.30 -3.58
CA HIS A 292 -12.97 6.17 -2.65
C HIS A 292 -12.59 6.54 -1.20
N GLY A 293 -13.12 7.63 -0.67
CA GLY A 293 -12.96 8.00 0.74
C GLY A 293 -11.89 9.03 1.04
N ASN A 294 -11.08 9.47 0.07
CA ASN A 294 -10.09 10.52 0.28
C ASN A 294 -10.07 11.56 -0.84
N ARG A 295 -9.55 12.76 -0.50
CA ARG A 295 -9.17 13.76 -1.49
C ARG A 295 -7.77 13.44 -2.03
N THR A 296 -7.66 13.26 -3.34
CA THR A 296 -6.44 12.86 -4.06
C THR A 296 -6.45 13.44 -5.48
N TYR A 297 -5.35 13.31 -6.21
CA TYR A 297 -5.36 13.50 -7.66
C TYR A 297 -6.03 12.30 -8.33
N LEU A 298 -6.83 12.57 -9.34
CA LEU A 298 -7.50 11.57 -10.15
C LEU A 298 -7.62 12.03 -11.60
N MET A 299 -7.79 11.05 -12.48
CA MET A 299 -8.16 11.30 -13.88
C MET A 299 -9.68 11.44 -13.93
N GLU A 300 -10.18 12.61 -14.35
CA GLU A 300 -11.60 12.87 -14.60
C GLU A 300 -11.77 13.75 -15.83
N ASP A 301 -12.91 13.59 -16.48
CA ASP A 301 -13.34 14.32 -17.68
C ASP A 301 -13.66 15.80 -17.38
#